data_AF-A0A933HT52-F1
#
_entry.id   AF-A0A933HT52-F1
#
_cell.length_a   1.000
_cell.length_b   1.000
_cell.length_c   1.000
_cell.angle_alpha   90.00
_cell.angle_beta   90.00
_cell.angle_gamma   90.00
#
_symmetry.space_group_name_H-M   'P 1'
#
loop_
_entity.id
_entity.type
_entity.pdbx_description
1 polymer ?
#
loop_
_entity_poly.entity_id
_entity_poly.type
_entity_poly.pdbx_seq_one_letter_code
_entity_poly.pdbx_strand_id
1 'polypeptide(L)'
;MTLLTLLLLLATLAAASPVAPPTPTLAMRPAEESAASLTWNIQSVDAPKQFSEMGNRSLRLDAAGRPHIAYGGDHLYYAWHDGTAWHFETVDSAAGVGLYASLALDATGNPHISYCQSVLKYSCGGGLKYARWTGSAWAIETVDNAADGYTSLALDAATSRNQTG
;
A
#
# COMPACT_ATOMS: atom_id res chain seq x y z
N MET A 1 19.40 -49.42 91.37
CA MET A 1 20.63 -48.64 91.20
C MET A 1 21.21 -48.97 89.84
N THR A 2 20.79 -48.24 88.80
CA THR A 2 21.51 -47.87 87.58
C THR A 2 20.53 -47.17 86.63
N LEU A 3 20.92 -45.98 86.18
CA LEU A 3 20.27 -45.15 85.18
C LEU A 3 20.13 -45.91 83.85
N LEU A 4 19.07 -45.63 83.08
CA LEU A 4 19.13 -45.79 81.63
C LEU A 4 18.64 -44.52 80.94
N THR A 5 19.52 -44.03 80.08
CA THR A 5 19.61 -42.76 79.36
C THR A 5 18.49 -42.53 78.33
N LEU A 6 17.98 -41.30 78.30
CA LEU A 6 17.06 -40.77 77.29
C LEU A 6 17.83 -40.45 76.00
N LEU A 7 17.50 -41.11 74.88
CA LEU A 7 18.04 -40.82 73.55
C LEU A 7 16.99 -40.06 72.73
N LEU A 8 17.32 -38.82 72.33
CA LEU A 8 16.48 -37.95 71.51
C LEU A 8 16.62 -38.37 70.04
N LEU A 9 15.55 -38.87 69.41
CA LEU A 9 15.55 -39.17 67.97
C LEU A 9 14.91 -38.00 67.21
N LEU A 10 15.71 -37.22 66.49
CA LEU A 10 15.24 -36.24 65.51
C LEU A 10 14.72 -37.00 64.28
N ALA A 11 13.43 -36.89 63.98
CA ALA A 11 12.89 -37.33 62.69
C ALA A 11 13.11 -36.22 61.65
N THR A 12 13.94 -36.48 60.64
CA THR A 12 14.08 -35.61 59.46
C THR A 12 12.90 -35.84 58.52
N LEU A 13 12.09 -34.81 58.31
CA LEU A 13 11.01 -34.81 57.32
C LEU A 13 11.63 -34.67 55.92
N ALA A 14 11.62 -35.75 55.12
CA ALA A 14 11.97 -35.66 53.70
C ALA A 14 10.84 -34.93 52.96
N ALA A 15 11.10 -33.72 52.46
CA ALA A 15 10.21 -33.04 51.54
C ALA A 15 10.22 -33.80 50.20
N ALA A 16 9.03 -34.23 49.73
CA ALA A 16 8.89 -34.77 48.39
C ALA A 16 9.16 -33.67 47.35
N SER A 17 10.04 -33.92 46.39
CA SER A 17 10.29 -33.02 45.27
C SER A 17 9.00 -32.80 44.47
N PRO A 18 8.69 -31.56 44.03
CA PRO A 18 7.52 -31.34 43.19
C PRO A 18 7.71 -32.03 41.83
N VAL A 19 6.73 -32.86 41.45
CA VAL A 19 6.63 -33.44 40.10
C VAL A 19 6.29 -32.30 39.13
N ALA A 20 7.12 -32.10 38.10
CA ALA A 20 6.84 -31.13 37.04
C ALA A 20 5.58 -31.54 36.25
N PRO A 21 4.71 -30.60 35.84
CA PRO A 21 3.56 -30.92 35.00
C PRO A 21 4.03 -31.45 33.63
N PRO A 22 3.25 -32.31 32.94
CA PRO A 22 3.62 -32.79 31.62
C PRO A 22 3.75 -31.61 30.64
N THR A 23 4.85 -31.58 29.90
CA THR A 23 5.07 -30.62 28.81
C THR A 23 3.96 -30.80 27.76
N PRO A 24 3.24 -29.75 27.35
CA PRO A 24 2.29 -29.88 26.25
C PRO A 24 3.06 -30.24 24.97
N THR A 25 2.86 -31.46 24.47
CA THR A 25 3.35 -31.86 23.15
C THR A 25 2.51 -31.13 22.11
N LEU A 26 3.04 -30.04 21.55
CA LEU A 26 2.51 -29.45 20.33
C LEU A 26 2.63 -30.51 19.23
N ALA A 27 1.51 -31.16 18.89
CA ALA A 27 1.41 -31.90 17.65
C ALA A 27 1.67 -30.91 16.51
N MET A 28 2.89 -30.95 15.97
CA MET A 28 3.28 -30.24 14.77
C MET A 28 2.33 -30.70 13.66
N ARG A 29 1.41 -29.82 13.24
CA ARG A 29 0.62 -30.03 12.02
C ARG A 29 1.63 -30.33 10.90
N PRO A 30 1.40 -31.32 10.02
CA PRO A 30 2.28 -31.52 8.88
C PRO A 30 2.38 -30.21 8.11
N ALA A 31 3.61 -29.72 7.98
CA ALA A 31 3.94 -28.56 7.18
C ALA A 31 3.95 -28.98 5.71
N GLU A 32 2.77 -29.03 5.08
CA GLU A 32 2.64 -29.07 3.62
C GLU A 32 1.45 -28.21 3.18
N GLU A 33 1.47 -26.93 3.57
CA GLU A 33 0.90 -25.92 2.70
C GLU A 33 2.07 -25.42 1.87
N SER A 34 2.17 -25.95 0.65
CA SER A 34 3.22 -25.68 -0.32
C SER A 34 3.42 -24.18 -0.46
N ALA A 35 4.48 -23.67 0.17
CA ALA A 35 4.95 -22.31 -0.05
C ALA A 35 5.54 -22.27 -1.46
N ALA A 36 4.68 -22.06 -2.47
CA ALA A 36 5.13 -21.73 -3.80
C ALA A 36 6.08 -20.54 -3.69
N SER A 37 7.34 -20.73 -4.09
CA SER A 37 8.36 -19.68 -4.04
C SER A 37 7.89 -18.48 -4.85
N LEU A 38 7.51 -17.41 -4.17
CA LEU A 38 7.20 -16.14 -4.80
C LEU A 38 8.46 -15.59 -5.45
N THR A 39 8.45 -15.46 -6.78
CA THR A 39 9.53 -14.81 -7.52
C THR A 39 9.10 -13.41 -7.94
N TRP A 40 10.07 -12.49 -7.96
CA TRP A 40 9.84 -11.17 -8.51
C TRP A 40 9.67 -11.26 -10.02
N ASN A 41 8.58 -10.69 -10.53
CA ASN A 41 8.42 -10.39 -11.95
C ASN A 41 8.74 -8.91 -12.17
N ILE A 42 9.78 -8.62 -12.95
CA ILE A 42 10.24 -7.25 -13.24
C ILE A 42 9.88 -6.92 -14.69
N GLN A 43 9.17 -5.80 -14.88
CA GLN A 43 8.76 -5.32 -16.19
C GLN A 43 9.17 -3.85 -16.37
N SER A 44 9.55 -3.48 -17.59
CA SER A 44 9.73 -2.08 -17.97
C SER A 44 8.39 -1.52 -18.47
N VAL A 45 7.98 -0.38 -17.92
CA VAL A 45 6.74 0.32 -18.28
C VAL A 45 7.14 1.62 -18.97
N ASP A 46 6.58 1.88 -20.17
CA ASP A 46 6.86 3.09 -20.97
C ASP A 46 8.38 3.31 -21.19
N ALA A 47 9.03 2.33 -21.84
CA ALA A 47 10.48 2.31 -22.03
C ALA A 47 10.89 1.93 -23.48
N PRO A 48 11.99 2.52 -24.02
CA PRO A 48 12.85 3.50 -23.38
C PRO A 48 12.22 4.90 -23.37
N LYS A 49 12.18 5.53 -22.21
CA LYS A 49 11.79 6.93 -22.04
C LYS A 49 12.63 7.55 -20.94
N GLN A 50 13.10 8.75 -21.19
CA GLN A 50 13.89 9.52 -20.24
C GLN A 50 12.96 10.55 -19.61
N PHE A 51 12.80 10.47 -18.29
CA PHE A 51 11.97 11.38 -17.54
C PHE A 51 12.87 12.32 -16.74
N SER A 52 12.57 13.62 -16.75
CA SER A 52 13.20 14.58 -15.86
C SER A 52 12.31 14.84 -14.64
N GLU A 53 12.95 15.17 -13.51
CA GLU A 53 12.27 15.62 -12.30
C GLU A 53 11.16 14.68 -11.79
N MET A 54 11.33 13.36 -11.97
CA MET A 54 10.35 12.37 -11.51
C MET A 54 10.11 12.51 -10.00
N GLY A 55 8.87 12.88 -9.66
CA GLY A 55 8.40 13.00 -8.29
C GLY A 55 7.84 11.68 -7.73
N ASN A 56 6.90 11.80 -6.78
CA ASN A 56 6.15 10.66 -6.26
C ASN A 56 5.26 10.06 -7.35
N ARG A 57 5.10 8.73 -7.30
CA ARG A 57 4.28 7.94 -8.22
C ARG A 57 3.22 7.20 -7.42
N SER A 58 2.08 6.95 -8.03
CA SER A 58 1.00 6.21 -7.40
C SER A 58 0.66 4.96 -8.21
N LEU A 59 0.52 3.82 -7.54
CA LEU A 59 0.04 2.57 -8.10
C LEU A 59 -1.27 2.16 -7.43
N ARG A 60 -2.22 1.69 -8.22
CA ARG A 60 -3.47 1.08 -7.78
C ARG A 60 -3.73 -0.19 -8.58
N LEU A 61 -4.36 -1.17 -7.94
CA LEU A 61 -4.86 -2.34 -8.64
C LEU A 61 -6.34 -2.12 -8.96
N ASP A 62 -6.77 -2.52 -10.15
CA ASP A 62 -8.20 -2.62 -10.46
C ASP A 62 -8.85 -3.84 -9.79
N ALA A 63 -10.15 -4.03 -9.99
CA ALA A 63 -10.90 -5.15 -9.44
C ALA A 63 -10.41 -6.53 -9.93
N ALA A 64 -9.69 -6.58 -11.06
CA ALA A 64 -9.08 -7.80 -11.59
C ALA A 64 -7.62 -7.98 -11.11
N GLY A 65 -7.14 -7.11 -10.22
CA GLY A 65 -5.77 -7.15 -9.69
C GLY A 65 -4.72 -6.61 -10.66
N ARG A 66 -5.12 -5.94 -11.74
CA ARG A 66 -4.20 -5.41 -12.74
C ARG A 66 -3.67 -4.04 -12.30
N PRO A 67 -2.37 -3.75 -12.49
CA PRO A 67 -1.78 -2.50 -12.05
C PRO A 67 -2.11 -1.31 -12.96
N HIS A 68 -2.37 -0.18 -12.31
CA HIS A 68 -2.54 1.16 -12.87
C HIS A 68 -1.54 2.09 -12.17
N ILE A 69 -0.83 2.91 -12.94
CA ILE A 69 0.28 3.74 -12.47
C ILE A 69 0.11 5.17 -12.98
N ALA A 70 0.15 6.14 -12.07
CA ALA A 70 0.31 7.55 -12.39
C ALA A 70 1.74 7.98 -12.05
N TYR A 71 2.40 8.64 -12.99
CA TYR A 71 3.79 9.08 -12.90
C TYR A 71 4.00 10.36 -13.72
N GLY A 72 5.07 11.08 -13.46
CA GLY A 72 5.31 12.36 -14.13
C GLY A 72 6.39 13.22 -13.49
N GLY A 73 6.45 14.47 -13.92
CA GLY A 73 7.38 15.51 -13.46
C GLY A 73 7.63 16.56 -14.54
N ASP A 74 7.86 16.11 -15.77
CA ASP A 74 7.88 16.92 -16.99
C ASP A 74 6.47 17.09 -17.57
N HIS A 75 5.68 16.01 -17.53
CA HIS A 75 4.26 15.93 -17.88
C HIS A 75 3.55 14.97 -16.90
N LEU A 76 2.22 14.89 -16.97
CA LEU A 76 1.48 13.82 -16.28
C LEU A 76 1.23 12.66 -17.23
N TYR A 77 1.63 11.46 -16.82
CA TYR A 77 1.41 10.21 -17.54
C TYR A 77 0.59 9.22 -16.73
N TYR A 78 -0.06 8.34 -17.45
CA TYR A 78 -0.82 7.23 -16.91
C TYR A 78 -0.53 5.97 -17.70
N ALA A 79 -0.29 4.87 -16.99
CA ALA A 79 -0.10 3.55 -17.56
C ALA A 79 -0.98 2.52 -16.86
N TRP A 80 -1.46 1.53 -17.59
CA TRP A 80 -2.20 0.41 -17.02
C TRP A 80 -1.89 -0.88 -17.75
N HIS A 81 -2.02 -2.00 -17.05
CA HIS A 81 -1.88 -3.32 -17.63
C HIS A 81 -3.27 -3.89 -17.91
N ASP A 82 -3.52 -4.38 -19.12
CA ASP A 82 -4.83 -4.98 -19.46
C ASP A 82 -4.93 -6.47 -19.10
N GLY A 83 -3.84 -7.05 -18.59
CA GLY A 83 -3.70 -8.49 -18.30
C GLY A 83 -2.75 -9.19 -19.27
N THR A 84 -2.47 -8.57 -20.41
CA THR A 84 -1.57 -9.06 -21.47
C THR A 84 -0.43 -8.09 -21.75
N ALA A 85 -0.72 -6.79 -21.80
CA ALA A 85 0.23 -5.74 -22.16
C ALA A 85 0.07 -4.49 -21.32
N TRP A 86 1.15 -3.71 -21.26
CA TRP A 86 1.15 -2.34 -20.75
C TRP A 86 0.64 -1.37 -21.82
N HIS A 87 -0.29 -0.52 -21.43
CA HIS A 87 -0.74 0.66 -22.16
C HIS A 87 -0.33 1.90 -21.39
N PHE A 88 -0.14 3.01 -22.09
CA PHE A 88 0.20 4.30 -21.48
C PHE A 88 -0.21 5.47 -22.36
N GLU A 89 -0.42 6.62 -21.73
CA GLU A 89 -0.76 7.87 -22.40
C GLU A 89 -0.28 9.10 -21.62
N THR A 90 -0.13 10.21 -22.33
CA THR A 90 0.08 11.53 -21.73
C THR A 90 -1.28 12.09 -21.33
N VAL A 91 -1.49 12.27 -20.03
CA VAL A 91 -2.73 12.81 -19.45
C VAL A 91 -2.78 14.33 -19.59
N ASP A 92 -1.70 14.99 -19.15
CA ASP A 92 -1.53 16.44 -19.25
C ASP A 92 -0.14 16.73 -19.82
N SER A 93 -0.10 17.32 -21.01
CA SER A 93 1.12 17.63 -21.75
C SER A 93 1.69 19.01 -21.42
N ALA A 94 1.13 19.73 -20.44
CA ALA A 94 1.73 20.97 -19.96
C ALA A 94 3.12 20.68 -19.36
N ALA A 95 4.07 21.58 -19.58
CA ALA A 95 5.42 21.40 -19.05
C ALA A 95 5.45 21.63 -17.54
N GLY A 96 6.17 20.77 -16.81
CA GLY A 96 6.37 20.91 -15.37
C GLY A 96 5.15 20.53 -14.54
N VAL A 97 4.21 19.75 -15.08
CA VAL A 97 3.09 19.17 -14.33
C VAL A 97 3.35 17.71 -14.00
N GLY A 98 2.51 17.15 -13.12
CA GLY A 98 2.53 15.72 -12.80
C GLY A 98 3.31 15.39 -11.53
N LEU A 99 3.78 16.40 -10.82
CA LEU A 99 4.39 16.21 -9.50
C LEU A 99 3.34 15.73 -8.49
N TYR A 100 3.82 14.84 -7.61
CA TYR A 100 3.06 14.26 -6.50
C TYR A 100 1.75 13.59 -6.93
N ALA A 101 1.75 12.94 -8.09
CA ALA A 101 0.59 12.25 -8.62
C ALA A 101 0.01 11.24 -7.61
N SER A 102 -1.28 11.41 -7.30
CA SER A 102 -2.06 10.47 -6.50
C SER A 102 -3.18 9.90 -7.36
N LEU A 103 -3.27 8.57 -7.43
CA LEU A 103 -4.22 7.85 -8.27
C LEU A 103 -5.25 7.12 -7.40
N ALA A 104 -6.52 7.21 -7.78
CA ALA A 104 -7.55 6.25 -7.42
C ALA A 104 -8.35 5.82 -8.65
N LEU A 105 -9.04 4.69 -8.52
CA LEU A 105 -9.95 4.17 -9.54
C LEU A 105 -11.37 4.27 -9.00
N ASP A 106 -12.31 4.70 -9.83
CA ASP A 106 -13.73 4.65 -9.49
C ASP A 106 -14.29 3.21 -9.55
N ALA A 107 -15.57 3.04 -9.21
CA ALA A 107 -16.22 1.73 -9.21
C ALA A 107 -16.27 1.05 -10.60
N THR A 108 -16.10 1.82 -11.67
CA THR A 108 -16.04 1.32 -13.06
C THR A 108 -14.62 1.15 -13.57
N GLY A 109 -13.61 1.41 -12.73
CA GLY A 109 -12.19 1.31 -13.07
C GLY A 109 -11.63 2.54 -13.77
N ASN A 110 -12.36 3.66 -13.85
CA ASN A 110 -11.83 4.87 -14.45
C ASN A 110 -10.82 5.54 -13.51
N PRO A 111 -9.69 6.01 -14.02
CA PRO A 111 -8.68 6.70 -13.21
C PRO A 111 -9.06 8.14 -12.87
N HIS A 112 -8.73 8.50 -11.63
CA HIS A 112 -8.82 9.83 -11.06
C HIS A 112 -7.45 10.17 -10.48
N ILE A 113 -6.88 11.30 -10.90
CA ILE A 113 -5.50 11.68 -10.58
C ILE A 113 -5.47 13.12 -10.06
N SER A 114 -4.94 13.32 -8.85
CA SER A 114 -4.54 14.64 -8.37
C SER A 114 -3.06 14.78 -8.55
N TYR A 115 -2.63 15.97 -8.94
CA TYR A 115 -1.25 16.28 -9.24
C TYR A 115 -1.04 17.78 -9.09
N CYS A 116 0.21 18.22 -9.07
CA CYS A 116 0.48 19.64 -9.04
C CYS A 116 1.36 20.08 -10.21
N GLN A 117 1.31 21.39 -10.44
CA GLN A 117 2.21 22.08 -11.33
C GLN A 117 3.38 22.67 -10.56
N SER A 118 4.58 22.45 -11.08
CA SER A 118 5.82 23.03 -10.61
C SER A 118 6.02 24.42 -11.19
N VAL A 119 6.27 25.41 -10.34
CA VAL A 119 6.78 26.74 -10.76
C VAL A 119 8.26 26.87 -10.39
N LEU A 120 8.66 26.27 -9.27
CA LEU A 120 10.05 26.14 -8.84
C LEU A 120 10.35 24.68 -8.56
N LYS A 121 11.59 24.27 -8.83
CA LYS A 121 12.04 22.87 -8.72
C LYS A 121 11.60 22.22 -7.41
N TYR A 122 10.86 21.12 -7.51
CA TYR A 122 10.34 20.32 -6.39
C TYR A 122 9.31 21.04 -5.49
N SER A 123 8.54 22.00 -6.02
CA SER A 123 7.45 22.65 -5.28
C SER A 123 6.16 22.64 -6.09
N CYS A 124 5.00 22.66 -5.42
CA CYS A 124 3.69 22.69 -6.09
C CYS A 124 3.15 24.09 -6.34
N GLY A 125 4.00 25.12 -6.31
CA GLY A 125 3.57 26.52 -6.37
C GLY A 125 2.83 26.95 -7.65
N GLY A 126 2.66 26.06 -8.64
CA GLY A 126 1.82 26.28 -9.82
C GLY A 126 0.37 25.83 -9.67
N GLY A 127 0.01 25.22 -8.54
CA GLY A 127 -1.36 24.87 -8.20
C GLY A 127 -1.65 23.36 -8.24
N LEU A 128 -2.72 22.99 -7.51
CA LEU A 128 -3.31 21.67 -7.47
C LEU A 128 -4.25 21.49 -8.67
N LYS A 129 -4.04 20.41 -9.39
CA LYS A 129 -4.84 20.00 -10.54
C LYS A 129 -5.44 18.63 -10.31
N TYR A 130 -6.54 18.38 -11.00
CA TYR A 130 -7.25 17.12 -10.98
C TYR A 130 -7.62 16.69 -12.39
N ALA A 131 -7.28 15.46 -12.73
CA ALA A 131 -7.60 14.82 -13.99
C ALA A 131 -8.49 13.59 -13.73
N ARG A 132 -9.54 13.42 -14.51
CA ARG A 132 -10.36 12.19 -14.49
C ARG A 132 -10.65 11.71 -15.90
N TRP A 133 -10.66 10.40 -16.09
CA TRP A 133 -11.11 9.81 -17.34
C TRP A 133 -12.64 9.91 -17.46
N THR A 134 -13.11 10.29 -18.64
CA THR A 134 -14.56 10.46 -18.93
C THR A 134 -15.17 9.26 -19.67
N GLY A 135 -14.36 8.23 -19.98
CA GLY A 135 -14.72 7.15 -20.90
C GLY A 135 -14.16 7.34 -22.30
N SER A 136 -13.88 8.59 -22.72
CA SER A 136 -13.32 8.90 -24.05
C SER A 136 -12.17 9.90 -24.04
N ALA A 137 -12.02 10.70 -22.98
CA ALA A 137 -10.97 11.71 -22.85
C ALA A 137 -10.67 12.03 -21.39
N TRP A 138 -9.53 12.67 -21.14
CA TRP A 138 -9.22 13.26 -19.84
C TRP A 138 -9.91 14.61 -19.67
N ALA A 139 -10.64 14.76 -18.57
CA ALA A 139 -11.12 16.05 -18.10
C ALA A 139 -10.16 16.55 -17.02
N ILE A 140 -9.56 17.71 -17.25
CA ILE A 140 -8.59 18.34 -16.35
C ILE A 140 -9.15 19.65 -15.81
N GLU A 141 -9.02 19.85 -14.51
CA GLU A 141 -9.34 21.11 -13.85
C GLU A 141 -8.21 21.55 -12.92
N THR A 142 -8.08 22.87 -12.75
CA THR A 142 -7.27 23.44 -11.68
C THR A 142 -8.16 23.64 -10.46
N VAL A 143 -7.87 22.90 -9.39
CA VAL A 143 -8.64 22.92 -8.13
C VAL A 143 -8.22 24.11 -7.27
N ASP A 144 -6.92 24.42 -7.26
CA ASP A 144 -6.35 25.55 -6.52
C ASP A 144 -5.11 26.07 -7.26
N ASN A 145 -4.98 27.39 -7.40
CA ASN A 145 -3.85 28.04 -8.08
C ASN A 145 -2.67 28.36 -7.14
N ALA A 146 -2.85 28.23 -5.81
CA ALA A 146 -1.87 28.61 -4.81
C ALA A 146 -1.53 27.46 -3.84
N ALA A 147 -1.86 26.23 -4.21
CA ALA A 147 -1.54 25.07 -3.41
C ALA A 147 -0.02 24.91 -3.25
N ASP A 148 0.41 24.53 -2.04
CA ASP A 148 1.77 24.13 -1.76
C ASP A 148 1.76 22.78 -1.01
N GLY A 149 2.78 21.95 -1.26
CA GLY A 149 2.90 20.61 -0.66
C GLY A 149 2.30 19.45 -1.46
N TYR A 150 2.18 18.29 -0.80
CA TYR A 150 1.79 17.02 -1.44
C TYR A 150 0.28 16.88 -1.57
N THR A 151 -0.16 16.21 -2.63
CA THR A 151 -1.58 15.88 -2.84
C THR A 151 -1.84 14.40 -2.62
N SER A 152 -3.05 14.11 -2.15
CA SER A 152 -3.58 12.75 -2.07
C SER A 152 -5.07 12.79 -2.35
N LEU A 153 -5.56 11.83 -3.13
CA LEU A 153 -7.00 11.63 -3.29
C LEU A 153 -7.41 10.22 -2.90
N ALA A 154 -8.65 10.11 -2.45
CA ALA A 154 -9.39 8.87 -2.29
C ALA A 154 -10.81 9.12 -2.76
N LEU A 155 -11.41 8.13 -3.43
CA LEU A 155 -12.81 8.18 -3.82
C LEU A 155 -13.65 7.47 -2.75
N ASP A 156 -14.85 7.97 -2.51
CA ASP A 156 -15.81 7.24 -1.71
C ASP A 156 -16.37 6.05 -2.51
N ALA A 157 -16.74 4.99 -1.80
CA ALA A 157 -17.64 4.02 -2.40
C ALA A 157 -18.98 4.73 -2.59
N ALA A 158 -19.55 4.69 -3.80
CA ALA A 158 -20.86 5.25 -4.08
C ALA A 158 -21.88 4.65 -3.12
N THR A 159 -22.16 5.34 -2.02
CA THR A 159 -23.28 4.99 -1.15
C THR A 159 -24.51 5.38 -1.93
N SER A 160 -25.35 4.40 -2.25
CA SER A 160 -26.71 4.66 -2.69
C SER A 160 -27.42 5.41 -1.57
N ARG A 161 -27.31 6.74 -1.55
CA ARG A 161 -28.19 7.58 -0.73
C ARG A 161 -29.57 7.46 -1.34
N ASN A 162 -30.27 6.43 -0.91
CA ASN A 162 -31.70 6.28 -1.08
C ASN A 162 -32.35 7.41 -0.29
N GLN A 163 -32.47 8.60 -0.90
CA GLN A 163 -33.26 9.68 -0.35
C GLN A 163 -34.73 9.31 -0.53
N THR A 164 -35.28 8.64 0.48
CA THR A 164 -36.71 8.66 0.75
C THR A 164 -36.89 9.43 2.05
N GLY A 165 -37.54 10.58 1.95
CA GLY A 165 -37.83 11.53 3.03
C GLY A 165 -38.58 12.71 2.47
#